data_AF-A0AA97AZE1-F1
#
_entry.id   AF-A0AA97AZE1-F1
#
_cell.length_a   1.000
_cell.length_b   1.000
_cell.length_c   1.000
_cell.angle_alpha   90.00
_cell.angle_beta   90.00
_cell.angle_gamma   90.00
#
_symmetry.space_group_name_H-M   'P 1'
#
loop_
_entity.id
_entity.type
_entity.pdbx_description
1 polymer ?
#
loop_
_entity_poly.entity_id
_entity_poly.type
_entity_poly.pdbx_seq_one_letter_code
_entity_poly.pdbx_strand_id
1 'polypeptide(L)'
;MVRWFHPSTLVKTGVKAFLSAVIGKQADRRLLDALTNPKQPLEQPYFDCTVDNENRPRDVLWMDYVSDLGDGWNATYAVATAVMNPDLALEDPEGVTHHTKGGEVLIFGGDEVYPTASVQEYYDRTVGPYEAALNHRRCRPYLFAVPGNHDWYDGLVSFVRLFCQGRTSEAWRTRQRRSYFAIKLPHGWWLLGTDMQLESDLDNAQVEFFKDVVSYMQDGERVILCNAEPDWAVSKIKAIAGRKALEGNLQFLEQLVLGKKVSIFLSGDLHHYMRHSDRDGRQKIVAGGGGAYLYPTHLPREKREAEGFELRQCFPPIQKSRRLTWHNLAFPVLNPWFGVFMGAFYLQLGWGLASDMNSTGASDKLSRVLHRALKGTGTLFLGGLTLVSAITFADARRGAPWRWLAGGFHGSAHLLTAGLLTRAAVTLVKQLGVGAPGSLRRDIASWLLLFSSGCLAAPFLVGLYLISSLNMFGCHANEAFSSLAIPDWKCFLRLRIDASGLTIYPVGIRRVPRAWKRGAPGGAPVWVPDPADTRATRPELIEKPIVIDPNRARPVRVGVGLRPLVSVP
;
A
#
# COMPACT_ATOMS: atom_id res chain seq x y z
N MET A 1 4.02 10.96 -6.44
CA MET A 1 3.97 9.49 -6.33
C MET A 1 5.37 8.97 -6.54
N VAL A 2 5.73 7.90 -5.84
CA VAL A 2 6.97 7.20 -6.10
C VAL A 2 6.90 6.63 -7.51
N ARG A 3 8.01 6.73 -8.24
CA ARG A 3 8.12 6.12 -9.56
C ARG A 3 8.55 4.66 -9.40
N TRP A 4 7.60 3.80 -9.07
CA TRP A 4 7.84 2.39 -8.71
C TRP A 4 8.56 1.60 -9.80
N PHE A 5 8.33 1.91 -11.08
CA PHE A 5 9.02 1.27 -12.21
C PHE A 5 10.26 2.02 -12.69
N HIS A 6 10.72 3.06 -11.98
CA HIS A 6 12.00 3.66 -12.30
C HIS A 6 13.13 2.66 -11.95
N PRO A 7 14.08 2.39 -12.86
CA PRO A 7 15.10 1.35 -12.64
C PRO A 7 15.89 1.51 -11.33
N SER A 8 16.29 2.73 -11.00
CA SER A 8 17.01 2.98 -9.74
C SER A 8 16.15 2.78 -8.49
N THR A 9 14.83 3.03 -8.57
CA THR A 9 13.90 2.77 -7.47
C THR A 9 13.72 1.28 -7.27
N LEU A 10 13.50 0.52 -8.35
CA LEU A 10 13.41 -0.95 -8.29
C LEU A 10 14.64 -1.57 -7.62
N VAL A 11 15.85 -1.14 -8.03
CA VAL A 11 17.10 -1.64 -7.45
C VAL A 11 17.24 -1.25 -5.98
N LYS A 12 17.05 0.03 -5.64
CA LYS A 12 17.20 0.51 -4.25
C LYS A 12 16.21 -0.16 -3.30
N THR A 13 14.94 -0.21 -3.69
CA THR A 13 13.89 -0.86 -2.88
C THR A 13 14.14 -2.36 -2.78
N GLY A 14 14.54 -3.02 -3.88
CA GLY A 14 14.88 -4.45 -3.88
C GLY A 14 16.04 -4.79 -2.94
N VAL A 15 17.13 -4.00 -2.96
CA VAL A 15 18.28 -4.16 -2.05
C VAL A 15 17.85 -3.96 -0.61
N LYS A 16 17.09 -2.89 -0.30
CA LYS A 16 16.61 -2.63 1.07
C LYS A 16 15.67 -3.72 1.57
N ALA A 17 14.74 -4.18 0.74
CA ALA A 17 13.85 -5.28 1.09
C ALA A 17 14.62 -6.58 1.36
N PHE A 18 15.64 -6.89 0.55
CA PHE A 18 16.52 -8.04 0.79
C PHE A 18 17.31 -7.90 2.09
N LEU A 19 17.96 -6.76 2.33
CA LEU A 19 18.71 -6.50 3.57
C LEU A 19 17.81 -6.57 4.80
N SER A 20 16.61 -5.99 4.72
CA SER A 20 15.61 -6.05 5.78
C SER A 20 15.14 -7.49 6.04
N ALA A 21 14.90 -8.28 4.99
CA ALA A 21 14.52 -9.69 5.13
C ALA A 21 15.64 -10.60 5.69
N VAL A 22 16.91 -10.27 5.46
CA VAL A 22 18.06 -11.06 5.95
C VAL A 22 18.49 -10.62 7.35
N ILE A 23 18.62 -9.31 7.57
CA ILE A 23 19.15 -8.73 8.82
C ILE A 23 18.05 -8.48 9.84
N GLY A 24 16.85 -8.09 9.41
CA GLY A 24 15.70 -7.88 10.30
C GLY A 24 15.32 -9.13 11.10
N LYS A 25 15.61 -10.32 10.56
CA LYS A 25 15.48 -11.61 11.26
C LYS A 25 16.40 -11.77 12.47
N GLN A 26 17.55 -11.10 12.46
CA GLN A 26 18.59 -11.27 13.49
C GLN A 26 18.62 -10.11 14.50
N ALA A 27 17.88 -9.03 14.23
CA ALA A 27 17.89 -7.81 15.03
C ALA A 27 16.46 -7.32 15.32
N ASP A 28 15.60 -8.18 15.89
CA ASP A 28 14.31 -7.72 16.40
C ASP A 28 14.56 -6.76 17.58
N ARG A 29 14.42 -5.47 17.28
CA ARG A 29 14.74 -4.40 18.22
C ARG A 29 13.71 -4.28 19.33
N ARG A 30 12.51 -4.89 19.18
CA ARG A 30 11.53 -5.00 20.26
C ARG A 30 12.10 -5.80 21.43
N LEU A 31 12.91 -6.83 21.14
CA LEU A 31 13.64 -7.59 22.17
C LEU A 31 14.70 -6.70 22.85
N LEU A 32 15.42 -5.87 22.11
CA LEU A 32 16.39 -4.94 22.68
C LEU A 32 15.72 -3.85 23.54
N ASP A 33 14.59 -3.31 23.10
CA ASP A 33 13.80 -2.34 23.87
C ASP A 33 13.19 -2.99 25.13
N ALA A 34 12.73 -4.25 25.04
CA ALA A 34 12.29 -5.04 26.19
C ALA A 34 13.41 -5.34 27.19
N LEU A 35 14.65 -5.54 26.70
CA LEU A 35 15.85 -5.81 27.51
C LEU A 35 16.48 -4.54 28.12
N THR A 36 16.35 -3.39 27.46
CA THR A 36 16.94 -2.11 27.89
C THR A 36 15.99 -1.25 28.73
N ASN A 37 14.68 -1.54 28.70
CA ASN A 37 13.68 -0.99 29.63
C ASN A 37 13.02 -2.09 30.50
N PRO A 38 13.80 -2.94 31.21
CA PRO A 38 13.22 -3.92 32.10
C PRO A 38 12.69 -3.17 33.32
N LYS A 39 11.37 -3.11 33.47
CA LYS A 39 10.68 -2.63 34.70
C LYS A 39 10.72 -1.12 34.98
N GLN A 40 10.28 -0.28 34.04
CA GLN A 40 9.36 0.79 34.48
C GLN A 40 7.95 0.30 34.18
N PRO A 41 7.22 -0.26 35.16
CA PRO A 41 5.78 -0.41 34.98
C PRO A 41 5.26 0.99 34.68
N LEU A 42 4.67 1.16 33.50
CA LEU A 42 3.76 2.28 33.34
C LEU A 42 2.72 2.09 34.44
N GLU A 43 2.48 3.10 35.29
CA GLU A 43 1.38 3.03 36.26
C GLU A 43 0.04 2.72 35.56
N GLN A 44 -0.08 3.05 34.27
CA GLN A 44 -1.18 2.67 33.39
C GLN A 44 -0.66 2.31 31.98
N PRO A 45 -0.90 1.09 31.46
CA PRO A 45 -0.39 0.64 30.15
C PRO A 45 -1.14 1.22 28.95
N TYR A 46 -1.97 2.25 29.15
CA TYR A 46 -2.82 2.84 28.12
C TYR A 46 -2.88 4.37 28.26
N PHE A 47 -3.31 5.01 27.19
CA PHE A 47 -3.61 6.44 27.19
C PHE A 47 -5.09 6.68 27.52
N ASP A 48 -5.38 7.46 28.55
CA ASP A 48 -6.76 7.77 28.93
C ASP A 48 -7.30 8.99 28.18
N CYS A 49 -8.23 8.74 27.25
CA CYS A 49 -9.00 9.74 26.52
C CYS A 49 -10.45 9.86 27.03
N THR A 50 -10.78 9.32 28.21
CA THR A 50 -12.09 9.49 28.83
C THR A 50 -12.25 10.87 29.47
N VAL A 51 -11.13 11.55 29.73
CA VAL A 51 -11.08 12.89 30.31
C VAL A 51 -10.33 13.88 29.41
N ASP A 52 -10.63 15.17 29.54
CA ASP A 52 -9.92 16.25 28.85
C ASP A 52 -8.61 16.64 29.56
N ASN A 53 -7.90 17.65 29.04
CA ASN A 53 -6.63 18.09 29.64
C ASN A 53 -6.81 18.74 31.04
N GLU A 54 -8.04 19.08 31.43
CA GLU A 54 -8.42 19.61 32.74
C GLU A 54 -9.00 18.51 33.64
N ASN A 55 -8.87 17.24 33.22
CA ASN A 55 -9.36 16.06 33.92
C ASN A 55 -10.89 16.01 34.07
N ARG A 56 -11.63 16.68 33.18
CA ARG A 56 -13.10 16.61 33.14
C ARG A 56 -13.54 15.46 32.24
N PRO A 57 -14.58 14.70 32.60
CA PRO A 57 -15.15 13.66 31.74
C PRO A 57 -15.55 14.21 30.35
N ARG A 58 -15.29 13.43 29.31
CA ARG A 58 -15.62 13.77 27.93
C ARG A 58 -16.94 13.14 27.52
N ASP A 59 -17.90 13.97 27.14
CA ASP A 59 -19.16 13.50 26.55
C ASP A 59 -19.01 13.11 25.08
N VAL A 60 -18.12 13.78 24.34
CA VAL A 60 -17.89 13.55 22.91
C VAL A 60 -16.39 13.52 22.65
N LEU A 61 -15.95 12.57 21.84
CA LEU A 61 -14.58 12.51 21.32
C LEU A 61 -14.60 12.31 19.81
N TRP A 62 -13.82 13.13 19.10
CA TRP A 62 -13.55 12.98 17.67
C TRP A 62 -12.15 12.40 17.46
N MET A 63 -12.02 11.50 16.49
CA MET A 63 -10.73 10.92 16.10
C MET A 63 -10.64 10.82 14.57
N ASP A 64 -9.43 10.89 14.04
CA ASP A 64 -9.15 10.64 12.62
C ASP A 64 -8.26 9.39 12.49
N TYR A 65 -8.53 8.51 11.52
CA TYR A 65 -7.69 7.36 11.16
C TYR A 65 -7.26 7.47 9.69
N VAL A 66 -5.96 7.42 9.44
CA VAL A 66 -5.35 7.53 8.11
C VAL A 66 -4.28 6.45 7.96
N SER A 67 -4.21 5.76 6.84
CA SER A 67 -3.17 4.75 6.58
C SER A 67 -2.61 4.87 5.16
N ASP A 68 -1.42 4.30 4.93
CA ASP A 68 -0.69 4.28 3.66
C ASP A 68 -0.37 5.68 3.13
N LEU A 69 0.52 6.38 3.84
CA LEU A 69 0.89 7.76 3.62
C LEU A 69 2.24 7.89 2.91
N GLY A 70 2.51 9.04 2.31
CA GLY A 70 3.89 9.38 1.93
C GLY A 70 4.40 8.82 0.59
N ASP A 71 3.56 8.20 -0.25
CA ASP A 71 3.98 7.86 -1.62
C ASP A 71 4.10 9.10 -2.52
N GLY A 72 3.21 10.08 -2.36
CA GLY A 72 3.30 11.31 -3.15
C GLY A 72 2.66 12.53 -2.54
N TRP A 73 3.36 13.67 -2.69
CA TRP A 73 2.96 14.98 -2.18
C TRP A 73 1.48 15.30 -2.39
N ASN A 74 0.99 15.35 -3.63
CA ASN A 74 -0.39 15.76 -3.90
C ASN A 74 -1.45 14.86 -3.21
N ALA A 75 -1.17 13.56 -3.11
CA ALA A 75 -2.10 12.62 -2.49
C ALA A 75 -2.06 12.77 -0.96
N THR A 76 -0.87 12.68 -0.35
CA THR A 76 -0.68 12.85 1.09
C THR A 76 -1.18 14.22 1.57
N TYR A 77 -0.80 15.30 0.87
CA TYR A 77 -1.13 16.66 1.27
C TYR A 77 -2.62 16.96 1.16
N ALA A 78 -3.32 16.39 0.18
CA ALA A 78 -4.77 16.54 0.06
C ALA A 78 -5.53 15.88 1.22
N VAL A 79 -5.11 14.68 1.61
CA VAL A 79 -5.67 13.99 2.79
C VAL A 79 -5.29 14.75 4.06
N ALA A 80 -4.02 15.14 4.22
CA ALA A 80 -3.55 15.91 5.36
C ALA A 80 -4.34 17.21 5.55
N THR A 81 -4.62 17.95 4.46
CA THR A 81 -5.41 19.19 4.50
C THR A 81 -6.86 18.93 4.92
N ALA A 82 -7.47 17.85 4.44
CA ALA A 82 -8.82 17.47 4.82
C ALA A 82 -8.89 17.04 6.29
N VAL A 83 -7.95 16.18 6.72
CA VAL A 83 -7.78 15.78 8.11
C VAL A 83 -7.63 17.03 8.95
N MET A 84 -6.57 17.82 8.77
CA MET A 84 -6.20 18.98 9.59
C MET A 84 -7.18 20.16 9.56
N ASN A 85 -8.26 20.09 8.78
CA ASN A 85 -9.34 21.06 8.86
C ASN A 85 -10.13 20.88 10.18
N PRO A 86 -10.33 21.95 10.99
CA PRO A 86 -11.11 21.86 12.23
C PRO A 86 -12.57 21.46 12.01
N ASP A 87 -13.14 21.82 10.85
CA ASP A 87 -14.54 21.61 10.52
C ASP A 87 -14.68 21.17 9.06
N LEU A 88 -15.42 20.09 8.81
CA LEU A 88 -15.77 19.68 7.44
C LEU A 88 -17.28 19.52 7.31
N ALA A 89 -17.84 20.14 6.28
CA ALA A 89 -19.16 19.83 5.77
C ALA A 89 -19.01 18.77 4.67
N LEU A 90 -19.52 17.57 4.91
CA LEU A 90 -19.35 16.40 4.06
C LEU A 90 -20.71 15.93 3.56
N GLU A 91 -20.91 15.96 2.24
CA GLU A 91 -22.10 15.42 1.62
C GLU A 91 -21.99 13.89 1.50
N ASP A 92 -23.06 13.18 1.82
CA ASP A 92 -23.19 11.75 1.57
C ASP A 92 -23.72 11.45 0.16
N PRO A 93 -23.73 10.17 -0.28
CA PRO A 93 -24.22 9.81 -1.61
C PRO A 93 -25.69 10.18 -1.88
N GLU A 94 -26.48 10.53 -0.87
CA GLU A 94 -27.87 11.00 -1.00
C GLU A 94 -27.98 12.52 -0.99
N GLY A 95 -26.87 13.24 -0.88
CA GLY A 95 -26.82 14.70 -0.86
C GLY A 95 -27.06 15.33 0.53
N VAL A 96 -27.12 14.52 1.59
CA VAL A 96 -27.26 15.04 2.96
C VAL A 96 -25.90 15.54 3.45
N THR A 97 -25.86 16.78 3.94
CA THR A 97 -24.64 17.38 4.48
C THR A 97 -24.46 17.04 5.96
N HIS A 98 -23.32 16.45 6.31
CA HIS A 98 -22.91 16.11 7.67
C HIS A 98 -21.79 17.04 8.12
N HIS A 99 -21.98 17.74 9.23
CA HIS A 99 -20.95 18.59 9.82
C HIS A 99 -20.10 17.77 10.80
N THR A 100 -18.80 17.72 10.56
CA THR A 100 -17.84 16.95 11.37
C THR A 100 -16.74 17.86 11.93
N LYS A 101 -16.15 17.46 13.06
CA LYS A 101 -15.04 18.16 13.71
C LYS A 101 -13.72 17.40 13.51
N GLY A 102 -12.62 18.12 13.41
CA GLY A 102 -11.27 17.54 13.40
C GLY A 102 -11.01 16.73 14.66
N GLY A 103 -10.39 15.56 14.52
CA GLY A 103 -10.13 14.67 15.65
C GLY A 103 -9.15 15.25 16.67
N GLU A 104 -9.38 15.00 17.95
CA GLU A 104 -8.40 15.29 19.00
C GLU A 104 -7.32 14.21 19.07
N VAL A 105 -7.67 13.01 18.62
CA VAL A 105 -6.75 11.88 18.43
C VAL A 105 -6.60 11.62 16.93
N LEU A 106 -5.37 11.47 16.47
CA LEU A 106 -5.03 11.09 15.11
C LEU A 106 -4.33 9.73 15.18
N ILE A 107 -4.78 8.78 14.37
CA ILE A 107 -4.19 7.46 14.24
C ILE A 107 -3.58 7.32 12.85
N PHE A 108 -2.29 7.03 12.78
CA PHE A 108 -1.65 6.50 11.59
C PHE A 108 -1.68 4.98 11.62
N GLY A 109 -2.23 4.41 10.57
CA GLY A 109 -2.68 3.04 10.52
C GLY A 109 -1.75 2.07 9.82
N GLY A 110 -0.47 2.40 9.60
CA GLY A 110 0.46 1.63 8.79
C GLY A 110 1.01 2.40 7.59
N ASP A 111 2.23 2.04 7.19
CA ASP A 111 2.95 2.56 6.03
C ASP A 111 2.96 4.09 6.00
N GLU A 112 3.61 4.68 7.00
CA GLU A 112 3.71 6.13 7.11
C GLU A 112 4.75 6.74 6.16
N VAL A 113 5.44 5.93 5.34
CA VAL A 113 6.46 6.39 4.38
C VAL A 113 6.69 5.40 3.24
N TYR A 114 6.90 5.91 2.02
CA TYR A 114 7.33 5.12 0.86
C TYR A 114 8.54 5.77 0.16
N PRO A 115 9.36 5.03 -0.59
CA PRO A 115 9.31 3.57 -0.74
C PRO A 115 9.95 2.84 0.44
N THR A 116 10.79 3.51 1.23
CA THR A 116 11.51 2.89 2.35
C THR A 116 11.74 3.90 3.46
N ALA A 117 11.64 3.46 4.71
CA ALA A 117 11.91 4.29 5.87
C ALA A 117 13.31 4.92 5.88
N SER A 118 13.33 6.20 6.29
CA SER A 118 14.45 6.93 6.86
C SER A 118 13.91 8.23 7.47
N VAL A 119 14.63 8.83 8.43
CA VAL A 119 14.21 10.10 9.06
C VAL A 119 13.91 11.19 8.03
N GLN A 120 14.74 11.30 6.99
CA GLN A 120 14.56 12.30 5.93
C GLN A 120 13.31 12.01 5.09
N GLU A 121 13.12 10.76 4.68
CA GLU A 121 11.94 10.37 3.87
C GLU A 121 10.65 10.57 4.66
N TYR A 122 10.62 10.27 5.96
CA TYR A 122 9.47 10.61 6.81
C TYR A 122 9.19 12.11 6.84
N TYR A 123 10.23 12.93 6.97
CA TYR A 123 10.07 14.38 7.00
C TYR A 123 9.50 14.90 5.67
N ASP A 124 10.11 14.51 4.56
CA ASP A 124 9.73 15.02 3.24
C ASP A 124 8.35 14.52 2.79
N ARG A 125 7.94 13.33 3.25
CA ARG A 125 6.77 12.63 2.70
C ARG A 125 5.56 12.60 3.61
N THR A 126 5.75 12.81 4.91
CA THR A 126 4.65 12.68 5.88
C THR A 126 4.65 13.83 6.88
N VAL A 127 5.75 14.10 7.59
CA VAL A 127 5.77 15.17 8.60
C VAL A 127 5.59 16.54 7.96
N GLY A 128 6.44 16.92 7.01
CA GLY A 128 6.40 18.20 6.31
C GLY A 128 5.05 18.47 5.62
N PRO A 129 4.47 17.51 4.85
CA PRO A 129 3.12 17.66 4.31
C PRO A 129 2.05 17.94 5.37
N TYR A 130 2.09 17.26 6.51
CA TYR A 130 1.10 17.46 7.57
C TYR A 130 1.32 18.76 8.34
N GLU A 131 2.57 19.17 8.59
CA GLU A 131 2.92 20.47 9.17
C GLU A 131 2.42 21.59 8.26
N ALA A 132 2.68 21.48 6.95
CA ALA A 132 2.19 22.45 5.97
C ALA A 132 0.66 22.43 5.78
N ALA A 133 -0.01 21.35 6.17
CA ALA A 133 -1.46 21.20 6.07
C ALA A 133 -2.21 21.70 7.32
N LEU A 134 -1.49 21.96 8.42
CA LEU A 134 -2.09 22.40 9.67
C LEU A 134 -2.91 23.68 9.48
N ASN A 135 -4.19 23.61 9.81
CA ASN A 135 -5.00 24.81 10.02
C ASN A 135 -4.79 25.28 11.47
N HIS A 136 -4.29 26.50 11.68
CA HIS A 136 -3.96 26.97 13.04
C HIS A 136 -5.18 27.16 13.96
N ARG A 137 -6.41 27.09 13.41
CA ARG A 137 -7.64 27.02 14.22
C ARG A 137 -7.90 25.63 14.81
N ARG A 138 -7.21 24.59 14.31
CA ARG A 138 -7.28 23.23 14.85
C ARG A 138 -6.25 23.06 15.97
N CYS A 139 -6.70 22.55 17.11
CA CYS A 139 -5.80 22.09 18.15
C CYS A 139 -4.97 20.90 17.65
N ARG A 140 -3.66 20.90 17.94
CA ARG A 140 -2.76 19.80 17.57
C ARG A 140 -3.26 18.47 18.15
N PRO A 141 -3.59 17.46 17.34
CA PRO A 141 -4.04 16.17 17.84
C PRO A 141 -2.93 15.42 18.58
N TYR A 142 -3.33 14.48 19.44
CA TYR A 142 -2.45 13.44 19.93
C TYR A 142 -2.33 12.36 18.85
N LEU A 143 -1.11 12.15 18.34
CA LEU A 143 -0.82 11.15 17.31
C LEU A 143 -0.36 9.84 17.94
N PHE A 144 -0.95 8.74 17.46
CA PHE A 144 -0.49 7.37 17.64
C PHE A 144 -0.35 6.71 16.26
N ALA A 145 0.62 5.82 16.10
CA ALA A 145 0.91 5.15 14.83
C ALA A 145 1.13 3.65 15.05
N VAL A 146 0.76 2.81 14.09
CA VAL A 146 1.20 1.41 14.01
C VAL A 146 2.07 1.25 12.77
N PRO A 147 3.24 0.60 12.83
CA PRO A 147 4.10 0.50 11.66
C PRO A 147 3.58 -0.53 10.64
N GLY A 148 3.69 -0.18 9.37
CA GLY A 148 3.54 -1.09 8.24
C GLY A 148 4.87 -1.69 7.77
N ASN A 149 4.82 -2.48 6.72
CA ASN A 149 6.01 -3.15 6.17
C ASN A 149 7.05 -2.15 5.62
N HIS A 150 6.63 -1.00 5.10
CA HIS A 150 7.56 0.01 4.58
C HIS A 150 8.30 0.78 5.70
N ASP A 151 7.69 0.88 6.88
CA ASP A 151 8.29 1.47 8.09
C ASP A 151 9.41 0.58 8.66
N TRP A 152 9.30 -0.74 8.45
CA TRP A 152 10.27 -1.74 8.92
C TRP A 152 11.55 -1.85 8.07
N TYR A 153 11.61 -1.20 6.90
CA TYR A 153 12.77 -1.33 5.99
C TYR A 153 14.08 -0.73 6.52
N ASP A 154 14.06 0.08 7.58
CA ASP A 154 15.26 0.54 8.29
C ASP A 154 15.45 -0.12 9.66
N GLY A 155 14.71 -1.20 9.95
CA GLY A 155 14.70 -1.84 11.27
C GLY A 155 13.90 -1.06 12.33
N LEU A 156 12.90 -0.29 11.89
CA LEU A 156 11.98 0.51 12.71
C LEU A 156 12.63 1.69 13.45
N VAL A 157 13.87 2.04 13.10
CA VAL A 157 14.65 3.06 13.82
C VAL A 157 14.03 4.44 13.67
N SER A 158 13.68 4.81 12.44
CA SER A 158 13.12 6.14 12.18
C SER A 158 11.71 6.27 12.76
N PHE A 159 10.91 5.20 12.70
CA PHE A 159 9.58 5.15 13.29
C PHE A 159 9.63 5.40 14.80
N VAL A 160 10.43 4.62 15.55
CA VAL A 160 10.58 4.77 17.01
C VAL A 160 11.04 6.19 17.36
N ARG A 161 12.00 6.73 16.60
CA ARG A 161 12.52 8.07 16.83
C ARG A 161 11.45 9.16 16.66
N LEU A 162 10.53 9.00 15.71
CA LEU A 162 9.51 10.01 15.41
C LEU A 162 8.28 9.90 16.29
N PHE A 163 7.78 8.67 16.50
CA PHE A 163 6.48 8.44 17.13
C PHE A 163 6.57 7.98 18.59
N CYS A 164 7.68 7.33 18.99
CA CYS A 164 7.78 6.65 20.29
C CYS A 164 8.64 7.39 21.33
N GLN A 165 9.28 8.51 20.97
CA GLN A 165 10.20 9.24 21.85
C GLN A 165 9.62 10.56 22.40
N GLY A 166 8.29 10.72 22.35
CA GLY A 166 7.61 11.93 22.86
C GLY A 166 7.96 13.20 22.09
N ARG A 167 8.42 13.08 20.83
CA ARG A 167 8.71 14.22 19.96
C ARG A 167 7.41 14.89 19.53
N THR A 168 7.44 16.20 19.40
CA THR A 168 6.30 16.97 18.87
C THR A 168 6.69 17.55 17.52
N SER A 169 5.72 17.60 16.61
CA SER A 169 5.82 18.33 15.35
C SER A 169 4.95 19.58 15.44
N GLU A 170 4.99 20.44 14.43
CA GLU A 170 4.02 21.53 14.36
C GLU A 170 2.59 20.99 14.18
N ALA A 171 2.45 19.83 13.54
CA ALA A 171 1.16 19.21 13.22
C ALA A 171 0.52 18.44 14.39
N TRP A 172 1.30 17.79 15.26
CA TRP A 172 0.77 16.88 16.29
C TRP A 172 1.67 16.73 17.52
N ARG A 173 1.15 16.04 18.54
CA ARG A 173 1.85 15.68 19.77
C ARG A 173 1.91 14.16 19.90
N THR A 174 3.06 13.58 20.23
CA THR A 174 3.17 12.13 20.47
C THR A 174 3.25 11.83 21.97
N ARG A 175 2.61 10.74 22.40
CA ARG A 175 2.74 10.16 23.75
C ARG A 175 3.04 8.66 23.74
N GLN A 176 2.98 8.06 22.55
CA GLN A 176 3.36 6.67 22.32
C GLN A 176 4.82 6.43 22.72
N ARG A 177 5.10 5.24 23.26
CA ARG A 177 6.44 4.84 23.74
C ARG A 177 6.97 3.57 23.09
N ARG A 178 6.12 2.85 22.38
CA ARG A 178 6.39 1.54 21.74
C ARG A 178 5.70 1.53 20.39
N SER A 179 6.04 0.59 19.52
CA SER A 179 5.42 0.47 18.18
C SER A 179 3.95 0.04 18.17
N TYR A 180 3.45 -0.41 19.32
CA TYR A 180 2.04 -0.73 19.59
C TYR A 180 1.52 0.13 20.76
N PHE A 181 0.20 0.24 20.88
CA PHE A 181 -0.42 1.12 21.89
C PHE A 181 -1.84 0.70 22.27
N ALA A 182 -2.33 1.25 23.38
CA ALA A 182 -3.70 1.12 23.83
C ALA A 182 -4.26 2.49 24.27
N ILE A 183 -5.50 2.78 23.90
CA ILE A 183 -6.21 4.01 24.26
C ILE A 183 -7.56 3.65 24.86
N LYS A 184 -7.84 4.15 26.06
CA LYS A 184 -9.16 4.09 26.68
C LYS A 184 -9.99 5.26 26.20
N LEU A 185 -11.16 5.00 25.62
CA LEU A 185 -12.03 6.00 25.01
C LEU A 185 -13.31 6.16 25.85
N PRO A 186 -14.02 7.30 25.74
CA PRO A 186 -15.30 7.49 26.42
C PRO A 186 -16.33 6.41 26.05
N HIS A 187 -17.34 6.26 26.90
CA HIS A 187 -18.51 5.40 26.64
C HIS A 187 -18.17 3.91 26.42
N GLY A 188 -17.15 3.41 27.15
CA GLY A 188 -16.81 2.00 27.19
C GLY A 188 -16.15 1.47 25.91
N TRP A 189 -15.40 2.32 25.21
CA TRP A 189 -14.65 1.94 24.02
C TRP A 189 -13.14 1.91 24.31
N TRP A 190 -12.44 1.04 23.60
CA TRP A 190 -10.99 0.95 23.59
C TRP A 190 -10.49 0.94 22.15
N LEU A 191 -9.33 1.54 21.91
CA LEU A 191 -8.62 1.41 20.65
C LEU A 191 -7.24 0.82 20.89
N LEU A 192 -6.95 -0.29 20.22
CA LEU A 192 -5.70 -1.03 20.32
C LEU A 192 -4.99 -0.99 18.98
N GLY A 193 -3.71 -0.62 18.96
CA GLY A 193 -2.86 -0.63 17.78
C GLY A 193 -1.77 -1.69 17.92
N THR A 194 -1.67 -2.62 16.96
CA THR A 194 -0.71 -3.72 16.98
C THR A 194 0.46 -3.49 16.02
N ASP A 195 1.63 -4.06 16.35
CA ASP A 195 2.79 -4.12 15.48
C ASP A 195 3.08 -5.58 15.12
N MET A 196 2.74 -5.93 13.89
CA MET A 196 2.83 -7.30 13.37
C MET A 196 4.19 -7.60 12.70
N GLN A 197 5.12 -6.65 12.56
CA GLN A 197 6.39 -6.86 11.85
C GLN A 197 6.23 -7.37 10.39
N LEU A 198 7.34 -7.66 9.70
CA LEU A 198 7.39 -8.21 8.33
C LEU A 198 6.94 -9.68 8.23
N GLU A 199 6.99 -10.42 9.34
CA GLU A 199 6.57 -11.83 9.39
C GLU A 199 5.18 -12.02 9.99
N SER A 200 4.49 -10.92 10.33
CA SER A 200 3.15 -10.93 10.91
C SER A 200 3.09 -11.65 12.26
N ASP A 201 4.12 -11.44 13.10
CA ASP A 201 4.27 -12.10 14.41
C ASP A 201 4.25 -11.13 15.60
N LEU A 202 3.51 -11.55 16.63
CA LEU A 202 3.41 -10.84 17.90
C LEU A 202 4.44 -11.42 18.85
N ASP A 203 5.41 -10.60 19.25
CA ASP A 203 6.33 -11.02 20.29
C ASP A 203 5.64 -11.20 21.66
N ASN A 204 6.28 -11.95 22.54
CA ASN A 204 5.76 -12.21 23.88
C ASN A 204 5.52 -10.91 24.69
N ALA A 205 6.33 -9.87 24.50
CA ALA A 205 6.19 -8.63 25.25
C ALA A 205 4.91 -7.86 24.86
N GLN A 206 4.55 -7.88 23.58
CA GLN A 206 3.32 -7.30 23.06
C GLN A 206 2.10 -8.11 23.50
N VAL A 207 2.19 -9.44 23.55
CA VAL A 207 1.13 -10.29 24.10
C VAL A 207 0.87 -9.98 25.58
N GLU A 208 1.93 -9.92 26.41
CA GLU A 208 1.80 -9.58 27.83
C GLU A 208 1.28 -8.15 28.04
N PHE A 209 1.69 -7.20 27.21
CA PHE A 209 1.14 -5.85 27.20
C PHE A 209 -0.38 -5.84 26.99
N PHE A 210 -0.89 -6.55 25.97
CA PHE A 210 -2.34 -6.57 25.73
C PHE A 210 -3.11 -7.37 26.79
N LYS A 211 -2.53 -8.41 27.40
CA LYS A 211 -3.13 -9.07 28.56
C LYS A 211 -3.28 -8.12 29.75
N ASP A 212 -2.26 -7.30 30.01
CA ASP A 212 -2.30 -6.28 31.06
C ASP A 212 -3.40 -5.25 30.76
N VAL A 213 -3.46 -4.71 29.53
CA VAL A 213 -4.53 -3.78 29.11
C VAL A 213 -5.93 -4.40 29.28
N VAL A 214 -6.12 -5.65 28.88
CA VAL A 214 -7.41 -6.36 29.02
C VAL A 214 -7.85 -6.48 30.47
N SER A 215 -6.92 -6.55 31.43
CA SER A 215 -7.25 -6.61 32.86
C SER A 215 -7.98 -5.35 33.37
N TYR A 216 -7.83 -4.21 32.69
CA TYR A 216 -8.53 -2.97 32.98
C TYR A 216 -9.90 -2.85 32.28
N MET A 217 -10.20 -3.74 31.34
CA MET A 217 -11.43 -3.68 30.54
C MET A 217 -12.61 -4.34 31.24
N GLN A 218 -13.74 -3.64 31.31
CA GLN A 218 -15.00 -4.20 31.83
C GLN A 218 -15.67 -5.14 30.80
N ASP A 219 -16.62 -5.96 31.26
CA ASP A 219 -17.23 -7.03 30.44
C ASP A 219 -18.18 -6.54 29.33
N GLY A 220 -18.61 -5.29 29.39
CA GLY A 220 -19.39 -4.64 28.31
C GLY A 220 -18.58 -3.76 27.37
N GLU A 221 -17.28 -3.57 27.63
CA GLU A 221 -16.46 -2.65 26.84
C GLU A 221 -16.03 -3.25 25.50
N ARG A 222 -15.95 -2.38 24.49
CA ARG A 222 -15.76 -2.77 23.09
C ARG A 222 -14.43 -2.27 22.56
N VAL A 223 -13.88 -3.02 21.60
CA VAL A 223 -12.55 -2.77 21.04
C VAL A 223 -12.63 -2.40 19.57
N ILE A 224 -11.92 -1.33 19.21
CA ILE A 224 -11.47 -1.00 17.86
C ILE A 224 -10.03 -1.52 17.75
N LEU A 225 -9.80 -2.49 16.88
CA LEU A 225 -8.48 -3.06 16.64
C LEU A 225 -7.88 -2.46 15.36
N CYS A 226 -6.72 -1.82 15.47
CA CYS A 226 -5.98 -1.21 14.37
C CYS A 226 -4.72 -2.04 14.07
N ASN A 227 -4.63 -2.55 12.85
CA ASN A 227 -3.47 -3.26 12.34
C ASN A 227 -3.01 -2.60 11.03
N ALA A 228 -1.73 -2.71 10.68
CA ALA A 228 -1.27 -2.20 9.39
C ALA A 228 -1.89 -2.98 8.21
N GLU A 229 -1.77 -4.31 8.24
CA GLU A 229 -2.29 -5.19 7.18
C GLU A 229 -3.71 -5.71 7.50
N PRO A 230 -4.60 -5.81 6.50
CA PRO A 230 -5.92 -6.43 6.65
C PRO A 230 -5.78 -7.94 6.58
N ASP A 231 -5.26 -8.57 7.62
CA ASP A 231 -5.00 -10.03 7.65
C ASP A 231 -6.21 -10.89 7.27
N TRP A 232 -7.45 -10.41 7.48
CA TRP A 232 -8.67 -11.10 7.03
C TRP A 232 -8.91 -11.05 5.51
N ALA A 233 -8.36 -10.06 4.83
CA ALA A 233 -8.35 -9.96 3.37
C ALA A 233 -7.07 -10.58 2.79
N VAL A 234 -5.95 -10.43 3.51
CA VAL A 234 -4.62 -10.90 3.13
C VAL A 234 -4.47 -12.42 3.34
N SER A 235 -5.12 -13.05 4.33
CA SER A 235 -5.08 -14.51 4.50
C SER A 235 -5.58 -15.24 3.25
N LYS A 236 -6.63 -14.76 2.58
CA LYS A 236 -7.09 -15.32 1.30
C LYS A 236 -6.18 -14.97 0.11
N ILE A 237 -5.31 -13.98 0.24
CA ILE A 237 -4.33 -13.55 -0.76
C ILE A 237 -2.96 -14.27 -0.58
N LYS A 238 -2.55 -14.56 0.67
CA LYS A 238 -1.24 -15.13 1.07
C LYS A 238 -1.30 -16.60 1.51
N ALA A 239 -2.47 -17.18 1.85
CA ALA A 239 -2.58 -18.60 2.26
C ALA A 239 -2.13 -19.62 1.20
N ILE A 240 -2.05 -19.21 -0.08
CA ILE A 240 -1.57 -20.08 -1.17
C ILE A 240 -0.03 -20.03 -1.31
N ALA A 241 0.66 -19.15 -0.57
CA ALA A 241 2.12 -19.01 -0.55
C ALA A 241 2.80 -19.57 0.72
N GLY A 242 2.22 -20.62 1.32
CA GLY A 242 2.89 -21.42 2.36
C GLY A 242 3.04 -20.78 3.74
N ARG A 243 2.48 -19.58 3.99
CA ARG A 243 2.46 -18.96 5.32
C ARG A 243 1.15 -19.29 6.06
N LYS A 244 1.08 -20.49 6.65
CA LYS A 244 0.00 -20.89 7.59
C LYS A 244 0.00 -20.11 8.92
N ALA A 245 0.99 -19.26 9.17
CA ALA A 245 1.17 -18.56 10.45
C ALA A 245 0.22 -17.35 10.66
N LEU A 246 -0.21 -16.69 9.59
CA LEU A 246 -1.02 -15.45 9.65
C LEU A 246 -2.40 -15.64 10.28
N GLU A 247 -3.05 -16.80 10.08
CA GLU A 247 -4.32 -17.12 10.74
C GLU A 247 -4.15 -17.32 12.25
N GLY A 248 -2.93 -17.69 12.71
CA GLY A 248 -2.63 -17.99 14.10
C GLY A 248 -2.66 -16.75 15.01
N ASN A 249 -2.12 -15.61 14.59
CA ASN A 249 -1.80 -14.51 15.53
C ASN A 249 -2.95 -13.53 15.80
N LEU A 250 -3.76 -13.21 14.80
CA LEU A 250 -4.98 -12.42 15.04
C LEU A 250 -6.09 -13.24 15.67
N GLN A 251 -6.24 -14.51 15.27
CA GLN A 251 -7.12 -15.41 16.00
C GLN A 251 -6.59 -15.62 17.41
N PHE A 252 -5.27 -15.65 17.63
CA PHE A 252 -4.70 -15.68 18.98
C PHE A 252 -5.08 -14.42 19.77
N LEU A 253 -4.87 -13.22 19.24
CA LEU A 253 -5.28 -11.97 19.90
C LEU A 253 -6.80 -11.93 20.14
N GLU A 254 -7.62 -12.28 19.15
CA GLU A 254 -9.08 -12.26 19.24
C GLU A 254 -9.62 -13.36 20.17
N GLN A 255 -9.13 -14.59 20.09
CA GLN A 255 -9.67 -15.73 20.82
C GLN A 255 -9.06 -15.89 22.22
N LEU A 256 -7.78 -15.57 22.39
CA LEU A 256 -7.03 -15.86 23.62
C LEU A 256 -6.81 -14.63 24.50
N VAL A 257 -6.85 -13.43 23.95
CA VAL A 257 -6.59 -12.19 24.70
C VAL A 257 -7.84 -11.31 24.80
N LEU A 258 -8.51 -11.00 23.68
CA LEU A 258 -9.60 -10.02 23.64
C LEU A 258 -11.01 -10.64 23.77
N GLY A 259 -11.18 -11.91 23.40
CA GLY A 259 -12.49 -12.53 23.19
C GLY A 259 -13.27 -11.87 22.04
N LYS A 260 -14.60 -12.04 21.99
CA LYS A 260 -15.47 -11.34 21.01
C LYS A 260 -15.69 -9.85 21.33
N LYS A 261 -14.78 -9.18 22.06
CA LYS A 261 -14.85 -7.74 22.37
C LYS A 261 -14.56 -6.85 21.16
N VAL A 262 -13.92 -7.38 20.11
CA VAL A 262 -13.59 -6.61 18.91
C VAL A 262 -14.84 -6.36 18.06
N SER A 263 -15.28 -5.12 18.03
CA SER A 263 -16.41 -4.69 17.19
C SER A 263 -15.96 -4.16 15.84
N ILE A 264 -14.74 -3.62 15.74
CA ILE A 264 -14.25 -2.94 14.54
C ILE A 264 -12.79 -3.29 14.33
N PHE A 265 -12.47 -3.68 13.10
CA PHE A 265 -11.12 -3.87 12.63
C PHE A 265 -10.79 -2.79 11.60
N LEU A 266 -9.72 -2.04 11.83
CA LEU A 266 -9.20 -1.00 10.95
C LEU A 266 -7.84 -1.42 10.40
N SER A 267 -7.61 -1.13 9.12
CA SER A 267 -6.36 -1.47 8.43
C SER A 267 -6.08 -0.58 7.22
N GLY A 268 -4.82 -0.58 6.78
CA GLY A 268 -4.32 -0.02 5.53
C GLY A 268 -3.87 -1.11 4.57
N ASP A 269 -2.63 -0.99 4.06
CA ASP A 269 -1.86 -1.86 3.13
C ASP A 269 -2.49 -1.99 1.74
N LEU A 270 -3.80 -2.20 1.68
CA LEU A 270 -4.54 -2.14 0.44
C LEU A 270 -5.00 -0.71 0.24
N HIS A 271 -4.31 0.02 -0.66
CA HIS A 271 -4.43 1.46 -0.84
C HIS A 271 -5.78 1.95 -1.44
N HIS A 272 -6.89 1.56 -0.85
CA HIS A 272 -8.26 1.90 -1.20
C HIS A 272 -9.13 1.87 0.05
N TYR A 273 -10.40 2.24 -0.10
CA TYR A 273 -11.41 1.97 0.92
C TYR A 273 -12.21 0.72 0.58
N MET A 274 -12.38 -0.17 1.57
CA MET A 274 -13.27 -1.32 1.45
C MET A 274 -13.85 -1.68 2.82
N ARG A 275 -15.18 -1.78 2.91
CA ARG A 275 -15.89 -2.13 4.13
C ARG A 275 -16.67 -3.42 4.00
N HIS A 276 -16.52 -4.26 5.01
CA HIS A 276 -17.34 -5.44 5.22
C HIS A 276 -18.03 -5.39 6.58
N SER A 277 -19.18 -6.04 6.68
CA SER A 277 -19.85 -6.24 7.97
C SER A 277 -20.44 -7.65 8.09
N ASP A 278 -20.48 -8.17 9.31
CA ASP A 278 -21.16 -9.44 9.60
C ASP A 278 -22.61 -9.23 10.07
N ARG A 279 -23.28 -10.34 10.43
CA ARG A 279 -24.67 -10.34 10.95
C ARG A 279 -24.78 -9.75 12.35
N ASP A 280 -23.72 -9.84 13.14
CA ASP A 280 -23.69 -9.32 14.51
C ASP A 280 -23.51 -7.80 14.51
N GLY A 281 -23.02 -7.22 13.42
CA GLY A 281 -22.79 -5.79 13.26
C GLY A 281 -21.33 -5.38 13.40
N ARG A 282 -20.40 -6.35 13.49
CA ARG A 282 -18.96 -6.09 13.49
C ARG A 282 -18.53 -5.57 12.13
N GLN A 283 -17.53 -4.69 12.13
CA GLN A 283 -17.03 -4.02 10.92
C GLN A 283 -15.58 -4.42 10.65
N LYS A 284 -15.26 -4.66 9.39
CA LYS A 284 -13.89 -4.80 8.88
C LYS A 284 -13.66 -3.76 7.81
N ILE A 285 -12.81 -2.77 8.09
CA ILE A 285 -12.62 -1.60 7.25
C ILE A 285 -11.14 -1.50 6.85
N VAL A 286 -10.91 -1.55 5.55
CA VAL A 286 -9.66 -1.15 4.91
C VAL A 286 -9.81 0.31 4.52
N ALA A 287 -8.88 1.16 4.96
CA ALA A 287 -8.86 2.59 4.69
C ALA A 287 -7.43 3.08 4.35
N GLY A 288 -6.83 2.46 3.33
CA GLY A 288 -5.45 2.73 2.90
C GLY A 288 -5.27 3.88 1.91
N GLY A 289 -6.16 4.86 1.96
CA GLY A 289 -6.19 5.95 0.98
C GLY A 289 -5.38 7.17 1.37
N GLY A 290 -4.45 7.10 2.32
CA GLY A 290 -3.83 8.27 2.96
C GLY A 290 -2.85 9.05 2.09
N GLY A 291 -2.21 8.40 1.13
CA GLY A 291 -1.22 9.04 0.27
C GLY A 291 -0.60 8.11 -0.78
N ALA A 292 -0.70 6.80 -0.58
CA ALA A 292 -0.21 5.76 -1.48
C ALA A 292 -0.90 5.74 -2.85
N TYR A 293 -0.29 5.11 -3.86
CA TYR A 293 -0.96 4.93 -5.16
C TYR A 293 -2.19 4.04 -4.99
N LEU A 294 -3.26 4.26 -5.74
CA LEU A 294 -4.49 3.45 -5.62
C LEU A 294 -4.22 1.95 -5.80
N TYR A 295 -4.75 1.09 -4.93
CA TYR A 295 -4.77 -0.37 -5.11
C TYR A 295 -6.13 -0.84 -5.68
N PRO A 296 -6.21 -1.90 -6.52
CA PRO A 296 -7.47 -2.30 -7.13
C PRO A 296 -8.51 -2.84 -6.14
N THR A 297 -9.78 -2.53 -6.39
CA THR A 297 -10.93 -3.07 -5.63
C THR A 297 -11.60 -4.27 -6.32
N HIS A 298 -11.22 -4.57 -7.58
CA HIS A 298 -11.85 -5.59 -8.43
C HIS A 298 -11.14 -6.95 -8.42
N LEU A 299 -10.52 -7.31 -7.29
CA LEU A 299 -9.95 -8.64 -7.08
C LEU A 299 -11.04 -9.75 -7.17
N PRO A 300 -10.67 -11.04 -7.36
CA PRO A 300 -11.62 -12.15 -7.30
C PRO A 300 -12.51 -12.13 -6.05
N ARG A 301 -13.78 -12.56 -6.16
CA ARG A 301 -14.76 -12.52 -5.05
C ARG A 301 -14.26 -13.23 -3.78
N GLU A 302 -13.70 -14.42 -3.93
CA GLU A 302 -13.13 -15.21 -2.84
C GLU A 302 -12.06 -14.43 -2.06
N LYS A 303 -11.28 -13.57 -2.73
CA LYS A 303 -10.24 -12.74 -2.12
C LYS A 303 -10.76 -11.42 -1.52
N ARG A 304 -12.04 -11.10 -1.73
CA ARG A 304 -12.67 -9.88 -1.21
C ARG A 304 -13.50 -10.18 0.03
N GLU A 305 -14.24 -11.26 0.05
CA GLU A 305 -15.12 -11.59 1.19
C GLU A 305 -14.33 -12.29 2.31
N ALA A 306 -14.46 -11.83 3.56
CA ALA A 306 -13.99 -12.57 4.74
C ALA A 306 -15.10 -13.52 5.24
N GLU A 307 -14.75 -14.63 5.88
CA GLU A 307 -15.74 -15.59 6.39
C GLU A 307 -16.74 -14.93 7.33
N GLY A 308 -18.04 -15.02 7.02
CA GLY A 308 -19.11 -14.41 7.80
C GLY A 308 -19.29 -12.89 7.60
N PHE A 309 -18.46 -12.24 6.77
CA PHE A 309 -18.51 -10.80 6.49
C PHE A 309 -18.91 -10.53 5.04
N GLU A 310 -19.93 -9.71 4.85
CA GLU A 310 -20.43 -9.28 3.53
C GLU A 310 -19.80 -7.95 3.11
N LEU A 311 -19.38 -7.84 1.86
CA LEU A 311 -18.91 -6.57 1.28
C LEU A 311 -20.07 -5.57 1.23
N ARG A 312 -19.89 -4.41 1.84
CA ARG A 312 -20.88 -3.33 1.88
C ARG A 312 -20.55 -2.20 0.93
N GLN A 313 -19.30 -1.75 0.90
CA GLN A 313 -18.88 -0.63 0.06
C GLN A 313 -17.40 -0.71 -0.31
N CYS A 314 -17.05 -0.14 -1.47
CA CYS A 314 -15.66 0.06 -1.89
C CYS A 314 -15.49 1.40 -2.63
N PHE A 315 -14.31 2.00 -2.51
CA PHE A 315 -13.97 3.24 -3.19
C PHE A 315 -12.53 3.17 -3.71
N PRO A 316 -12.33 3.14 -5.04
CA PRO A 316 -13.34 3.26 -6.11
C PRO A 316 -14.29 2.06 -6.23
N PRO A 317 -15.49 2.25 -6.84
CA PRO A 317 -16.34 1.15 -7.22
C PRO A 317 -15.61 0.12 -8.09
N ILE A 318 -15.90 -1.18 -7.88
CA ILE A 318 -15.26 -2.32 -8.58
C ILE A 318 -15.17 -2.10 -10.10
N GLN A 319 -16.27 -1.67 -10.74
CA GLN A 319 -16.29 -1.45 -12.19
C GLN A 319 -15.33 -0.34 -12.62
N LYS A 320 -15.24 0.75 -11.83
CA LYS A 320 -14.31 1.84 -12.08
C LYS A 320 -12.88 1.37 -11.93
N SER A 321 -12.57 0.62 -10.86
CA SER A 321 -11.25 0.03 -10.65
C SER A 321 -10.83 -0.87 -11.82
N ARG A 322 -11.72 -1.76 -12.30
CA ARG A 322 -11.44 -2.61 -13.47
C ARG A 322 -11.15 -1.80 -14.75
N ARG A 323 -11.88 -0.70 -14.95
CA ARG A 323 -11.63 0.20 -16.08
C ARG A 323 -10.29 0.91 -15.97
N LEU A 324 -9.88 1.31 -14.77
CA LEU A 324 -8.59 1.98 -14.54
C LEU A 324 -7.41 1.10 -14.93
N THR A 325 -7.51 -0.23 -14.79
CA THR A 325 -6.46 -1.18 -15.19
C THR A 325 -6.05 -1.02 -16.66
N TRP A 326 -6.97 -0.66 -17.56
CA TRP A 326 -6.69 -0.48 -18.99
C TRP A 326 -5.69 0.64 -19.30
N HIS A 327 -5.46 1.57 -18.37
CA HIS A 327 -4.40 2.58 -18.54
C HIS A 327 -2.99 1.96 -18.59
N ASN A 328 -2.83 0.68 -18.21
CA ASN A 328 -1.57 -0.03 -18.43
C ASN A 328 -1.22 -0.19 -19.92
N LEU A 329 -2.15 0.01 -20.86
CA LEU A 329 -1.78 0.10 -22.28
C LEU A 329 -0.88 1.31 -22.57
N ALA A 330 -0.97 2.36 -21.74
CA ALA A 330 -0.11 3.52 -21.80
C ALA A 330 1.20 3.36 -20.99
N PHE A 331 1.56 2.14 -20.56
CA PHE A 331 2.75 1.88 -19.77
C PHE A 331 4.03 2.53 -20.32
N PRO A 332 4.33 2.51 -21.64
CA PRO A 332 5.53 3.17 -22.17
C PRO A 332 5.58 4.68 -21.91
N VAL A 333 4.42 5.33 -21.91
CA VAL A 333 4.27 6.77 -21.67
C VAL A 333 4.34 7.09 -20.18
N LEU A 334 3.72 6.24 -19.34
CA LEU A 334 3.70 6.41 -17.89
C LEU A 334 5.06 6.12 -17.24
N ASN A 335 5.83 5.18 -17.82
CA ASN A 335 7.10 4.70 -17.27
C ASN A 335 8.26 4.84 -18.29
N PRO A 336 8.63 6.06 -18.72
CA PRO A 336 9.57 6.27 -19.83
C PRO A 336 10.97 5.74 -19.53
N TRP A 337 11.46 5.85 -18.29
CA TRP A 337 12.77 5.33 -17.90
C TRP A 337 12.83 3.80 -17.83
N PHE A 338 11.69 3.15 -17.53
CA PHE A 338 11.56 1.71 -17.71
C PHE A 338 11.62 1.35 -19.20
N GLY A 339 10.98 2.16 -20.05
CA GLY A 339 11.11 2.08 -21.51
C GLY A 339 12.56 2.15 -21.97
N VAL A 340 13.31 3.17 -21.55
CA VAL A 340 14.75 3.32 -21.88
C VAL A 340 15.55 2.08 -21.46
N PHE A 341 15.34 1.59 -20.23
CA PHE A 341 15.99 0.37 -19.74
C PHE A 341 15.67 -0.84 -20.62
N MET A 342 14.39 -1.05 -20.95
CA MET A 342 13.98 -2.15 -21.81
C MET A 342 14.46 -1.97 -23.25
N GLY A 343 14.54 -0.75 -23.78
CA GLY A 343 15.11 -0.47 -25.09
C GLY A 343 16.58 -0.88 -25.18
N ALA A 344 17.36 -0.60 -24.13
CA ALA A 344 18.75 -1.05 -24.03
C ALA A 344 18.83 -2.59 -23.97
N PHE A 345 17.94 -3.23 -23.22
CA PHE A 345 17.86 -4.69 -23.16
C PHE A 345 17.49 -5.33 -24.50
N TYR A 346 16.52 -4.76 -25.23
CA TYR A 346 16.14 -5.19 -26.57
C TYR A 346 17.26 -4.99 -27.59
N LEU A 347 17.99 -3.89 -27.48
CA LEU A 347 19.20 -3.65 -28.27
C LEU A 347 20.23 -4.74 -28.02
N GLN A 348 20.52 -5.10 -26.76
CA GLN A 348 21.46 -6.18 -26.42
C GLN A 348 21.00 -7.55 -26.96
N LEU A 349 19.71 -7.87 -26.85
CA LEU A 349 19.13 -9.09 -27.41
C LEU A 349 19.30 -9.18 -28.94
N GLY A 350 19.10 -8.06 -29.64
CA GLY A 350 19.13 -8.01 -31.10
C GLY A 350 20.46 -7.57 -31.73
N TRP A 351 21.46 -7.14 -30.94
CA TRP A 351 22.69 -6.51 -31.44
C TRP A 351 23.45 -7.38 -32.45
N GLY A 352 23.80 -8.60 -32.04
CA GLY A 352 24.55 -9.54 -32.89
C GLY A 352 23.74 -9.95 -34.12
N LEU A 353 22.47 -10.25 -33.90
CA LEU A 353 21.52 -10.61 -34.96
C LEU A 353 21.35 -9.49 -36.00
N ALA A 354 21.25 -8.23 -35.57
CA ALA A 354 21.12 -7.07 -36.45
C ALA A 354 22.37 -6.89 -37.32
N SER A 355 23.55 -7.00 -36.71
CA SER A 355 24.85 -6.83 -37.38
C SER A 355 25.08 -7.92 -38.44
N ASP A 356 24.77 -9.17 -38.10
CA ASP A 356 24.84 -10.30 -39.03
C ASP A 356 23.87 -10.17 -40.21
N MET A 357 22.66 -9.64 -39.97
CA MET A 357 21.69 -9.38 -41.03
C MET A 357 22.09 -8.21 -41.92
N ASN A 358 22.72 -7.17 -41.36
CA ASN A 358 23.22 -6.03 -42.11
C ASN A 358 24.42 -6.36 -42.99
N SER A 359 25.30 -7.26 -42.55
CA SER A 359 26.45 -7.73 -43.34
C SER A 359 26.03 -8.58 -44.54
N THR A 360 25.05 -9.47 -44.35
CA THR A 360 24.59 -10.40 -45.40
C THR A 360 23.68 -9.77 -46.45
N GLY A 361 23.08 -8.60 -46.18
CA GLY A 361 22.27 -7.86 -47.16
C GLY A 361 20.94 -8.52 -47.58
N ALA A 362 20.60 -9.71 -47.07
CA ALA A 362 19.43 -10.48 -47.45
C ALA A 362 18.18 -10.15 -46.61
N SER A 363 16.99 -10.24 -47.20
CA SER A 363 15.75 -10.31 -46.41
C SER A 363 15.65 -11.72 -45.84
N ASP A 364 16.07 -11.91 -44.60
CA ASP A 364 16.06 -13.22 -43.99
C ASP A 364 14.64 -13.64 -43.59
N LYS A 365 14.24 -14.84 -44.04
CA LYS A 365 12.99 -15.48 -43.59
C LYS A 365 13.05 -15.62 -42.06
N LEU A 366 11.91 -15.55 -41.37
CA LEU A 366 11.83 -15.68 -39.90
C LEU A 366 12.59 -16.91 -39.37
N SER A 367 12.53 -18.03 -40.09
CA SER A 367 13.28 -19.26 -39.74
C SER A 367 14.80 -19.08 -39.71
N ARG A 368 15.37 -18.25 -40.59
CA ARG A 368 16.82 -17.96 -40.60
C ARG A 368 17.22 -17.02 -39.47
N VAL A 369 16.35 -16.07 -39.11
CA VAL A 369 16.54 -15.19 -37.94
C VAL A 369 16.58 -16.02 -36.66
N LEU A 370 15.63 -16.95 -36.49
CA LEU A 370 15.59 -17.88 -35.37
C LEU A 370 16.83 -18.78 -35.33
N HIS A 371 17.24 -19.34 -36.47
CA HIS A 371 18.43 -20.19 -36.55
C HIS A 371 19.72 -19.45 -36.16
N ARG A 372 19.86 -18.18 -36.56
CA ARG A 372 21.01 -17.36 -36.17
C ARG A 372 20.98 -17.01 -34.68
N ALA A 373 19.81 -16.65 -34.15
CA ALA A 373 19.65 -16.40 -32.72
C ALA A 373 20.03 -17.62 -31.87
N LEU A 374 19.70 -18.83 -32.33
CA LEU A 374 20.07 -20.11 -31.68
C LEU A 374 21.56 -20.46 -31.81
N LYS A 375 22.30 -19.84 -32.72
CA LYS A 375 23.75 -20.04 -32.85
C LYS A 375 24.57 -19.00 -32.11
N GLY A 376 24.00 -17.82 -31.86
CA GLY A 376 24.64 -16.75 -31.09
C GLY A 376 24.66 -17.08 -29.60
N THR A 377 25.83 -17.37 -29.03
CA THR A 377 26.00 -17.70 -27.61
C THR A 377 25.45 -16.61 -26.68
N GLY A 378 25.72 -15.34 -26.98
CA GLY A 378 25.19 -14.20 -26.21
C GLY A 378 23.67 -14.05 -26.32
N THR A 379 23.11 -14.24 -27.52
CA THR A 379 21.66 -14.16 -27.76
C THR A 379 20.92 -15.31 -27.09
N LEU A 380 21.47 -16.53 -27.12
CA LEU A 380 20.95 -17.67 -26.36
C LEU A 380 20.94 -17.41 -24.86
N PHE A 381 22.05 -16.91 -24.31
CA PHE A 381 22.17 -16.62 -22.89
C PHE A 381 21.15 -15.57 -22.44
N LEU A 382 21.10 -14.42 -23.14
CA LEU A 382 20.12 -13.36 -22.85
C LEU A 382 18.67 -13.82 -23.09
N GLY A 383 18.45 -14.69 -24.07
CA GLY A 383 17.16 -15.31 -24.33
C GLY A 383 16.70 -16.21 -23.17
N GLY A 384 17.58 -17.09 -22.70
CA GLY A 384 17.35 -17.91 -21.52
C GLY A 384 17.11 -17.08 -20.26
N LEU A 385 17.93 -16.05 -20.05
CA LEU A 385 17.77 -15.11 -18.93
C LEU A 385 16.41 -14.40 -18.99
N THR A 386 15.94 -14.01 -20.18
CA THR A 386 14.62 -13.40 -20.36
C THR A 386 13.49 -14.35 -19.95
N LEU A 387 13.56 -15.62 -20.37
CA LEU A 387 12.56 -16.63 -20.01
C LEU A 387 12.56 -16.90 -18.51
N VAL A 388 13.74 -17.12 -17.92
CA VAL A 388 13.87 -17.34 -16.47
C VAL A 388 13.34 -16.14 -15.71
N SER A 389 13.71 -14.92 -16.11
CA SER A 389 13.23 -13.68 -15.49
C SER A 389 11.71 -13.57 -15.55
N ALA A 390 11.09 -13.83 -16.70
CA ALA A 390 9.64 -13.78 -16.85
C ALA A 390 8.91 -14.87 -16.04
N ILE A 391 9.46 -16.08 -15.95
CA ILE A 391 8.94 -17.18 -15.10
C ILE A 391 9.09 -16.85 -13.62
N THR A 392 10.19 -16.19 -13.24
CA THR A 392 10.38 -15.72 -11.86
C THR A 392 9.45 -14.57 -11.50
N PHE A 393 9.18 -13.68 -12.45
CA PHE A 393 8.27 -12.55 -12.29
C PHE A 393 6.82 -12.99 -12.17
N ALA A 394 6.40 -14.04 -12.88
CA ALA A 394 5.03 -14.53 -12.84
C ALA A 394 4.55 -14.88 -11.42
N ASP A 395 3.32 -14.47 -11.11
CA ASP A 395 2.72 -14.59 -9.78
C ASP A 395 2.77 -16.02 -9.21
N ALA A 396 3.56 -16.21 -8.16
CA ALA A 396 3.77 -17.52 -7.55
C ALA A 396 2.55 -18.07 -6.81
N ARG A 397 1.55 -17.23 -6.50
CA ARG A 397 0.36 -17.62 -5.71
C ARG A 397 -0.55 -18.61 -6.41
N ARG A 398 -0.41 -18.82 -7.72
CA ARG A 398 -1.16 -19.86 -8.46
C ARG A 398 -0.36 -21.16 -8.62
N GLY A 399 0.79 -21.27 -7.97
CA GLY A 399 1.65 -22.45 -7.98
C GLY A 399 2.63 -22.50 -9.15
N ALA A 400 3.53 -23.48 -9.12
CA ALA A 400 4.60 -23.62 -10.11
C ALA A 400 4.11 -23.76 -11.57
N PRO A 401 3.07 -24.56 -11.90
CA PRO A 401 2.62 -24.71 -13.28
C PRO A 401 2.19 -23.38 -13.92
N TRP A 402 1.53 -22.52 -13.14
CA TRP A 402 1.12 -21.19 -13.60
C TRP A 402 2.33 -20.31 -13.95
N ARG A 403 3.38 -20.33 -13.12
CA ARG A 403 4.61 -19.55 -13.37
C ARG A 403 5.26 -19.93 -14.68
N TRP A 404 5.37 -21.22 -14.96
CA TRP A 404 5.91 -21.74 -16.22
C TRP A 404 5.04 -21.35 -17.42
N LEU A 405 3.71 -21.47 -17.31
CA LEU A 405 2.79 -21.12 -18.39
C LEU A 405 2.75 -19.62 -18.67
N ALA A 406 2.38 -18.81 -17.67
CA ALA A 406 2.20 -17.37 -17.83
C ALA A 406 3.53 -16.65 -18.07
N GLY A 407 4.57 -17.00 -17.30
CA GLY A 407 5.89 -16.43 -17.45
C GLY A 407 6.59 -16.90 -18.72
N GLY A 408 6.46 -18.19 -19.08
CA GLY A 408 6.98 -18.71 -20.34
C GLY A 408 6.32 -18.05 -21.57
N PHE A 409 4.99 -17.87 -21.55
CA PHE A 409 4.29 -17.12 -22.60
C PHE A 409 4.75 -15.67 -22.67
N HIS A 410 4.83 -14.97 -21.53
CA HIS A 410 5.27 -13.57 -21.48
C HIS A 410 6.71 -13.39 -21.97
N GLY A 411 7.64 -14.23 -21.49
CA GLY A 411 9.04 -14.21 -21.93
C GLY A 411 9.18 -14.54 -23.41
N SER A 412 8.42 -15.53 -23.91
CA SER A 412 8.41 -15.87 -25.34
C SER A 412 7.87 -14.73 -26.20
N ALA A 413 6.85 -14.00 -25.72
CA ALA A 413 6.34 -12.81 -26.40
C ALA A 413 7.40 -11.70 -26.50
N HIS A 414 8.21 -11.50 -25.45
CA HIS A 414 9.35 -10.58 -25.49
C HIS A 414 10.39 -10.99 -26.54
N LEU A 415 10.81 -12.27 -26.55
CA LEU A 415 11.80 -12.78 -27.50
C LEU A 415 11.32 -12.71 -28.95
N LEU A 416 10.08 -13.11 -29.21
CA LEU A 416 9.46 -13.02 -30.53
C LEU A 416 9.43 -11.56 -31.01
N THR A 417 8.99 -10.65 -30.14
CA THR A 417 8.93 -9.23 -30.47
C THR A 417 10.32 -8.65 -30.73
N ALA A 418 11.34 -9.04 -29.94
CA ALA A 418 12.71 -8.59 -30.14
C ALA A 418 13.25 -9.02 -31.52
N GLY A 419 13.03 -10.28 -31.90
CA GLY A 419 13.41 -10.79 -33.22
C GLY A 419 12.68 -10.09 -34.37
N LEU A 420 11.36 -9.86 -34.23
CA LEU A 420 10.56 -9.16 -35.24
C LEU A 420 10.97 -7.70 -35.41
N LEU A 421 11.23 -6.98 -34.31
CA LEU A 421 11.70 -5.60 -34.34
C LEU A 421 13.12 -5.50 -34.91
N THR A 422 14.00 -6.44 -34.57
CA THR A 422 15.35 -6.51 -35.15
C THR A 422 15.27 -6.65 -36.67
N ARG A 423 14.44 -7.57 -37.16
CA ARG A 423 14.18 -7.76 -38.60
C ARG A 423 13.60 -6.50 -39.23
N ALA A 424 12.61 -5.87 -38.60
CA ALA A 424 11.95 -4.68 -39.11
C ALA A 424 12.91 -3.49 -39.20
N ALA A 425 13.72 -3.26 -38.15
CA ALA A 425 14.72 -2.19 -38.11
C ALA A 425 15.74 -2.35 -39.25
N VAL A 426 16.38 -3.52 -39.37
CA VAL A 426 17.35 -3.81 -40.44
C VAL A 426 16.74 -3.64 -41.83
N THR A 427 15.51 -4.12 -42.02
CA THR A 427 14.80 -4.02 -43.31
C THR A 427 14.50 -2.56 -43.66
N LEU A 428 14.05 -1.76 -42.70
CA LEU A 428 13.73 -0.35 -42.90
C LEU A 428 14.98 0.47 -43.23
N VAL A 429 16.08 0.28 -42.47
CA VAL A 429 17.37 0.96 -42.75
C VAL A 429 17.88 0.63 -44.14
N LYS A 430 17.77 -0.64 -44.55
CA LYS A 430 18.10 -1.07 -45.91
C LYS A 430 17.25 -0.36 -46.96
N GLN A 431 15.93 -0.30 -46.77
CA GLN A 431 15.01 0.35 -47.70
C GLN A 431 15.25 1.86 -47.83
N LEU A 432 15.65 2.50 -46.74
CA LEU A 432 16.02 3.92 -46.71
C LEU A 432 17.42 4.19 -47.31
N GLY A 433 18.15 3.16 -47.77
CA GLY A 433 19.47 3.31 -48.37
C GLY A 433 20.55 3.80 -47.39
N VAL A 434 20.37 3.60 -46.09
CA VAL A 434 21.30 4.11 -45.07
C VAL A 434 22.50 3.18 -44.95
N GLY A 435 23.61 3.58 -45.56
CA GLY A 435 24.89 2.89 -45.49
C GLY A 435 24.96 1.61 -46.34
N ALA A 436 26.19 1.22 -46.71
CA ALA A 436 26.42 -0.02 -47.44
C ALA A 436 26.18 -1.26 -46.54
N PRO A 437 25.93 -2.46 -47.12
CA PRO A 437 25.96 -3.71 -46.38
C PRO A 437 27.25 -3.86 -45.57
N GLY A 438 27.14 -4.25 -44.30
CA GLY A 438 28.27 -4.38 -43.37
C GLY A 438 28.91 -3.06 -42.92
N SER A 439 28.35 -1.90 -43.28
CA SER A 439 28.89 -0.61 -42.82
C SER A 439 28.42 -0.27 -41.41
N LEU A 440 29.32 0.31 -40.62
CA LEU A 440 29.03 0.79 -39.26
C LEU A 440 27.85 1.79 -39.22
N ARG A 441 27.71 2.63 -40.25
CA ARG A 441 26.59 3.58 -40.35
C ARG A 441 25.24 2.86 -40.40
N ARG A 442 25.15 1.75 -41.13
CA ARG A 442 23.93 0.95 -41.26
C ARG A 442 23.62 0.22 -39.96
N ASP A 443 24.64 -0.28 -39.28
CA ASP A 443 24.49 -0.94 -37.98
C ASP A 443 24.00 0.03 -36.92
N ILE A 444 24.64 1.19 -36.78
CA ILE A 444 24.21 2.25 -35.85
C ILE A 444 22.77 2.66 -36.10
N ALA A 445 22.38 2.88 -37.36
CA ALA A 445 21.00 3.23 -37.69
C ALA A 445 19.99 2.12 -37.30
N SER A 446 20.37 0.86 -37.49
CA SER A 446 19.53 -0.30 -37.12
C SER A 446 19.41 -0.42 -35.61
N TRP A 447 20.52 -0.23 -34.88
CA TRP A 447 20.56 -0.25 -33.42
C TRP A 447 19.74 0.87 -32.79
N LEU A 448 19.82 2.10 -33.32
CA LEU A 448 19.01 3.23 -32.85
C LEU A 448 17.51 2.98 -33.05
N LEU A 449 17.12 2.42 -34.20
CA LEU A 449 15.72 2.06 -34.45
C LEU A 449 15.26 0.89 -33.56
N LEU A 450 16.10 -0.12 -33.35
CA LEU A 450 15.79 -1.23 -32.44
C LEU A 450 15.65 -0.75 -31.00
N PHE A 451 16.56 0.10 -30.53
CA PHE A 451 16.49 0.72 -29.22
C PHE A 451 15.19 1.53 -29.06
N SER A 452 14.89 2.42 -30.02
CA SER A 452 13.73 3.31 -29.95
C SER A 452 12.41 2.54 -30.01
N SER A 453 12.30 1.55 -30.90
CA SER A 453 11.14 0.68 -30.98
C SER A 453 11.01 -0.24 -29.76
N GLY A 454 12.13 -0.72 -29.22
CA GLY A 454 12.20 -1.49 -27.96
C GLY A 454 11.72 -0.68 -26.76
N CYS A 455 12.05 0.61 -26.68
CA CYS A 455 11.56 1.51 -25.63
C CYS A 455 10.04 1.60 -25.55
N LEU A 456 9.35 1.37 -26.67
CA LEU A 456 7.89 1.44 -26.77
C LEU A 456 7.23 0.06 -26.69
N ALA A 457 7.71 -0.90 -27.47
CA ALA A 457 7.09 -2.21 -27.58
C ALA A 457 7.26 -3.05 -26.31
N ALA A 458 8.42 -2.98 -25.66
CA ALA A 458 8.70 -3.81 -24.50
C ALA A 458 7.83 -3.46 -23.29
N PRO A 459 7.71 -2.19 -22.86
CA PRO A 459 6.84 -1.85 -21.74
C PRO A 459 5.35 -2.00 -22.10
N PHE A 460 5.00 -1.87 -23.38
CA PHE A 460 3.64 -2.15 -23.85
C PHE A 460 3.27 -3.62 -23.62
N LEU A 461 4.18 -4.57 -23.91
CA LEU A 461 3.96 -5.99 -23.60
C LEU A 461 3.81 -6.25 -22.10
N VAL A 462 4.58 -5.57 -21.26
CA VAL A 462 4.43 -5.62 -19.79
C VAL A 462 3.05 -5.11 -19.40
N GLY A 463 2.62 -3.96 -19.93
CA GLY A 463 1.29 -3.40 -19.70
C GLY A 463 0.17 -4.36 -20.08
N LEU A 464 0.25 -5.00 -21.26
CA LEU A 464 -0.70 -6.01 -21.72
C LEU A 464 -0.73 -7.23 -20.78
N TYR A 465 0.45 -7.71 -20.38
CA TYR A 465 0.58 -8.82 -19.43
C TYR A 465 -0.09 -8.52 -18.09
N LEU A 466 0.12 -7.32 -17.55
CA LEU A 466 -0.46 -6.89 -16.27
C LEU A 466 -1.99 -6.78 -16.35
N ILE A 467 -2.53 -6.25 -17.46
CA ILE A 467 -3.99 -6.17 -17.69
C ILE A 467 -4.60 -7.56 -17.71
N SER A 468 -4.07 -8.46 -18.54
CA SER A 468 -4.60 -9.82 -18.66
C SER A 468 -4.45 -10.60 -17.35
N SER A 469 -3.28 -10.50 -16.70
CA SER A 469 -3.01 -11.15 -15.42
C SER A 469 -3.99 -10.73 -14.32
N LEU A 470 -4.27 -9.44 -14.20
CA LEU A 470 -5.18 -8.95 -13.17
C LEU A 470 -6.64 -9.22 -13.52
N ASN A 471 -7.10 -8.83 -14.71
CA ASN A 471 -8.52 -8.87 -15.06
C ASN A 471 -9.06 -10.28 -15.27
N MET A 472 -8.23 -11.20 -15.77
CA MET A 472 -8.65 -12.58 -16.05
C MET A 472 -8.27 -13.55 -14.92
N PHE A 473 -7.13 -13.33 -14.26
CA PHE A 473 -6.56 -14.29 -13.33
C PHE A 473 -6.42 -13.77 -11.89
N GLY A 474 -6.68 -12.48 -11.63
CA GLY A 474 -6.56 -11.89 -10.29
C GLY A 474 -5.13 -11.94 -9.73
N CYS A 475 -4.14 -11.83 -10.62
CA CYS A 475 -2.71 -11.81 -10.35
C CYS A 475 -2.14 -10.41 -10.62
N HIS A 476 -0.94 -10.13 -10.09
CA HIS A 476 -0.22 -8.87 -10.35
C HIS A 476 -0.96 -7.56 -10.00
N ALA A 477 -1.81 -7.59 -8.97
CA ALA A 477 -2.55 -6.40 -8.54
C ALA A 477 -1.64 -5.23 -8.13
N ASN A 478 -0.53 -5.52 -7.42
CA ASN A 478 0.46 -4.53 -7.02
C ASN A 478 1.14 -3.92 -8.25
N GLU A 479 1.74 -4.76 -9.09
CA GLU A 479 2.50 -4.31 -10.26
C GLU A 479 1.62 -3.55 -11.26
N ALA A 480 0.38 -4.00 -11.45
CA ALA A 480 -0.57 -3.37 -12.37
C ALA A 480 -1.04 -1.98 -11.92
N PHE A 481 -1.01 -1.65 -10.64
CA PHE A 481 -1.48 -0.35 -10.13
C PHE A 481 -0.35 0.57 -9.67
N SER A 482 0.78 0.00 -9.21
CA SER A 482 1.99 0.79 -8.94
C SER A 482 2.60 1.34 -10.23
N SER A 483 2.44 0.65 -11.37
CA SER A 483 2.82 1.12 -12.70
C SER A 483 2.03 2.35 -13.15
N LEU A 484 0.80 2.48 -12.68
CA LEU A 484 -0.10 3.59 -13.00
C LEU A 484 0.12 4.76 -12.05
N ALA A 485 0.62 4.50 -10.83
CA ALA A 485 0.90 5.48 -9.79
C ALA A 485 -0.28 6.45 -9.59
N ILE A 486 -1.52 5.92 -9.58
CA ILE A 486 -2.73 6.74 -9.54
C ILE A 486 -2.82 7.46 -8.19
N PRO A 487 -2.74 8.82 -8.15
CA PRO A 487 -2.75 9.56 -6.89
C PRO A 487 -4.15 9.94 -6.42
N ASP A 488 -5.17 9.49 -7.14
CA ASP A 488 -6.58 9.78 -6.93
C ASP A 488 -7.23 8.69 -6.06
N TRP A 489 -8.52 8.85 -5.73
CA TRP A 489 -9.28 7.94 -4.86
C TRP A 489 -8.63 7.78 -3.48
N LYS A 490 -8.46 8.90 -2.80
CA LYS A 490 -7.92 8.95 -1.43
C LYS A 490 -9.03 8.89 -0.40
N CYS A 491 -8.70 8.41 0.79
CA CYS A 491 -9.67 8.32 1.87
C CYS A 491 -9.00 8.38 3.25
N PHE A 492 -9.82 8.70 4.23
CA PHE A 492 -9.52 8.53 5.65
C PHE A 492 -10.85 8.30 6.39
N LEU A 493 -10.78 7.89 7.66
CA LEU A 493 -11.96 7.73 8.51
C LEU A 493 -11.98 8.82 9.56
N ARG A 494 -13.14 9.43 9.76
CA ARG A 494 -13.40 10.30 10.91
C ARG A 494 -14.40 9.62 11.84
N LEU A 495 -14.06 9.52 13.11
CA LEU A 495 -14.82 8.78 14.12
C LEU A 495 -15.34 9.75 15.16
N ARG A 496 -16.58 9.54 15.60
CA ARG A 496 -17.22 10.29 16.68
C ARG A 496 -17.77 9.31 17.69
N ILE A 497 -17.34 9.44 18.94
CA ILE A 497 -17.82 8.64 20.06
C ILE A 497 -18.60 9.56 21.00
N ASP A 498 -19.83 9.18 21.33
CA ASP A 498 -20.67 9.85 22.33
C ASP A 498 -21.59 8.84 23.03
N ALA A 499 -22.52 9.33 23.85
CA ALA A 499 -23.47 8.49 24.58
C ALA A 499 -24.39 7.64 23.67
N SER A 500 -24.59 8.02 22.41
CA SER A 500 -25.37 7.24 21.43
C SER A 500 -24.56 6.09 20.82
N GLY A 501 -23.24 6.12 20.95
CA GLY A 501 -22.33 5.09 20.45
C GLY A 501 -21.22 5.67 19.57
N LEU A 502 -20.71 4.83 18.67
CA LEU A 502 -19.64 5.20 17.75
C LEU A 502 -20.23 5.39 16.35
N THR A 503 -19.95 6.55 15.74
CA THR A 503 -20.26 6.84 14.34
C THR A 503 -18.96 7.00 13.54
N ILE A 504 -18.85 6.30 12.42
CA ILE A 504 -17.73 6.40 11.49
C ILE A 504 -18.19 7.13 10.23
N TYR A 505 -17.44 8.14 9.81
CA TYR A 505 -17.61 8.92 8.60
C TYR A 505 -16.47 8.58 7.63
N PRO A 506 -16.70 7.71 6.63
CA PRO A 506 -15.69 7.39 5.63
C PRO A 506 -15.58 8.54 4.63
N VAL A 507 -14.48 9.29 4.68
CA VAL A 507 -14.27 10.48 3.85
C VAL A 507 -13.43 10.10 2.64
N GLY A 508 -13.86 10.51 1.45
CA GLY A 508 -13.22 10.22 0.17
C GLY A 508 -12.88 11.47 -0.61
N ILE A 509 -11.82 11.39 -1.41
CA ILE A 509 -11.41 12.40 -2.39
C ILE A 509 -11.21 11.68 -3.74
N ARG A 510 -12.14 11.87 -4.68
CA ARG A 510 -12.10 11.17 -5.98
C ARG A 510 -10.91 11.59 -6.82
N ARG A 511 -10.64 12.89 -6.89
CA ARG A 511 -9.47 13.46 -7.54
C ARG A 511 -8.80 14.50 -6.65
N VAL A 512 -7.55 14.26 -6.31
CA VAL A 512 -6.79 15.20 -5.47
C VAL A 512 -6.25 16.37 -6.32
N PRO A 513 -6.03 17.55 -5.73
CA PRO A 513 -5.47 18.69 -6.43
C PRO A 513 -4.07 18.41 -7.00
N ARG A 514 -3.77 19.03 -8.15
CA ARG A 514 -2.48 18.99 -8.83
C ARG A 514 -1.80 20.36 -8.89
N ALA A 515 -2.58 21.43 -8.78
CA ALA A 515 -2.09 22.79 -8.68
C ALA A 515 -2.43 23.37 -7.30
N TRP A 516 -1.46 24.08 -6.73
CA TRP A 516 -1.52 24.62 -5.38
C TRP A 516 -1.08 26.08 -5.40
N LYS A 517 -1.73 26.91 -4.59
CA LYS A 517 -1.35 28.29 -4.34
C LYS A 517 -1.07 28.49 -2.86
N ARG A 518 -0.28 29.50 -2.50
CA ARG A 518 -0.05 29.84 -1.09
C ARG A 518 -1.39 30.17 -0.42
N GLY A 519 -1.60 29.64 0.78
CA GLY A 519 -2.72 29.99 1.64
C GLY A 519 -2.64 31.44 2.10
N ALA A 520 -3.78 31.99 2.54
CA ALA A 520 -3.82 33.33 3.11
C ALA A 520 -2.98 33.38 4.42
N PRO A 521 -2.29 34.49 4.70
CA PRO A 521 -1.66 34.69 6.00
C PRO A 521 -2.68 34.59 7.13
N GLY A 522 -2.27 34.10 8.31
CA GLY A 522 -3.10 34.16 9.52
C GLY A 522 -3.99 32.94 9.79
N GLY A 523 -3.52 31.73 9.48
CA GLY A 523 -4.10 30.51 10.05
C GLY A 523 -4.55 29.45 9.05
N ALA A 524 -4.50 29.73 7.75
CA ALA A 524 -4.76 28.76 6.69
C ALA A 524 -3.57 27.80 6.51
N PRO A 525 -3.81 26.59 5.95
CA PRO A 525 -2.74 25.73 5.46
C PRO A 525 -1.78 26.49 4.54
N VAL A 526 -0.51 26.10 4.55
CA VAL A 526 0.55 26.75 3.76
C VAL A 526 0.20 26.77 2.27
N TRP A 527 -0.41 25.69 1.78
CA TRP A 527 -0.90 25.55 0.42
C TRP A 527 -2.39 25.23 0.42
N VAL A 528 -3.12 25.87 -0.48
CA VAL A 528 -4.53 25.56 -0.74
C VAL A 528 -4.70 25.16 -2.20
N PRO A 529 -5.69 24.33 -2.54
CA PRO A 529 -5.97 23.97 -3.92
C PRO A 529 -6.13 25.23 -4.77
N ASP A 530 -5.44 25.27 -5.92
CA ASP A 530 -5.62 26.36 -6.86
C ASP A 530 -7.01 26.22 -7.53
N PRO A 531 -7.87 27.25 -7.47
CA PRO A 531 -9.16 27.24 -8.19
C PRO A 531 -9.04 26.96 -9.69
N ALA A 532 -7.87 27.18 -10.29
CA ALA A 532 -7.60 26.82 -11.69
C ALA A 532 -7.61 25.30 -11.95
N ASP A 533 -7.37 24.44 -10.93
CA ASP A 533 -7.56 22.99 -11.06
C ASP A 533 -9.03 22.61 -10.86
N THR A 534 -9.87 22.99 -11.81
CA THR A 534 -11.34 22.77 -11.81
C THR A 534 -11.77 21.32 -11.73
N ARG A 535 -10.84 20.38 -11.94
CA ARG A 535 -11.11 18.95 -11.90
C ARG A 535 -10.84 18.34 -10.52
N ALA A 536 -10.18 19.05 -9.60
CA ALA A 536 -10.01 18.59 -8.23
C ALA A 536 -11.38 18.48 -7.54
N THR A 537 -11.59 17.42 -6.77
CA THR A 537 -12.84 17.21 -6.05
C THR A 537 -12.66 17.57 -4.58
N ARG A 538 -13.67 18.19 -3.98
CA ARG A 538 -13.74 18.37 -2.53
C ARG A 538 -13.88 17.01 -1.81
N PRO A 539 -13.47 16.92 -0.52
CA PRO A 539 -13.82 15.78 0.31
C PRO A 539 -15.34 15.59 0.43
N GLU A 540 -15.79 14.35 0.40
CA GLU A 540 -17.20 13.92 0.52
C GLU A 540 -17.28 12.59 1.27
N LEU A 541 -18.46 12.16 1.72
CA LEU A 541 -18.58 10.82 2.29
C LEU A 541 -18.68 9.76 1.19
N ILE A 542 -17.94 8.67 1.37
CA ILE A 542 -17.92 7.51 0.45
C ILE A 542 -19.24 6.73 0.54
N GLU A 543 -19.82 6.69 1.73
CA GLU A 543 -21.13 6.10 2.06
C GLU A 543 -21.73 6.86 3.24
N LYS A 544 -22.99 6.56 3.59
CA LYS A 544 -23.63 7.13 4.77
C LYS A 544 -22.80 6.90 6.04
N PRO A 545 -22.92 7.78 7.06
CA PRO A 545 -22.30 7.53 8.35
C PRO A 545 -22.66 6.14 8.89
N ILE A 546 -21.64 5.39 9.30
CA ILE A 546 -21.78 4.03 9.82
C ILE A 546 -21.98 4.15 11.32
N VAL A 547 -23.20 3.92 11.78
CA VAL A 547 -23.56 3.98 13.21
C VAL A 547 -23.44 2.59 13.82
N ILE A 548 -22.61 2.48 14.85
CA ILE A 548 -22.37 1.23 15.59
C ILE A 548 -23.23 1.25 16.85
N ASP A 549 -24.36 0.55 16.76
CA ASP A 549 -25.36 0.44 17.84
C ASP A 549 -24.71 -0.11 19.13
N PRO A 550 -24.84 0.58 20.28
CA PRO A 550 -24.43 0.09 21.59
C PRO A 550 -24.98 -1.28 21.98
N ASN A 551 -26.17 -1.61 21.50
CA ASN A 551 -26.93 -2.79 21.91
C ASN A 551 -26.75 -3.99 20.98
N ARG A 552 -26.15 -3.78 19.80
CA ARG A 552 -25.88 -4.83 18.81
C ARG A 552 -24.41 -5.26 18.91
N ALA A 553 -24.12 -6.55 18.73
CA ALA A 553 -22.79 -7.14 18.93
C ALA A 553 -22.23 -7.02 20.36
N ARG A 554 -22.99 -7.37 21.41
CA ARG A 554 -22.46 -7.40 22.78
C ARG A 554 -21.21 -8.29 22.84
N PRO A 555 -20.12 -7.83 23.47
CA PRO A 555 -18.98 -8.68 23.70
C PRO A 555 -19.38 -9.97 24.42
N VAL A 556 -19.06 -11.11 23.83
CA VAL A 556 -19.22 -12.41 24.50
C VAL A 556 -17.85 -12.84 24.98
N ARG A 557 -17.68 -13.05 26.29
CA ARG A 557 -16.54 -13.80 26.81
C ARG A 557 -16.63 -15.20 26.23
N VAL A 558 -15.66 -15.58 25.39
CA VAL A 558 -15.43 -17.00 25.13
C VAL A 558 -14.85 -17.55 26.42
N GLY A 559 -15.59 -18.42 27.11
CA GLY A 559 -15.04 -19.11 28.29
C GLY A 559 -13.75 -19.81 27.88
N VAL A 560 -12.67 -19.60 28.64
CA VAL A 560 -11.37 -20.23 28.42
C VAL A 560 -11.53 -21.73 28.68
N GLY A 561 -12.02 -22.45 27.68
CA GLY A 561 -12.15 -23.90 27.66
C GLY A 561 -11.19 -24.49 26.65
N LEU A 562 -9.88 -24.23 26.82
CA LEU A 562 -8.87 -24.92 26.03
C LEU A 562 -8.39 -26.14 26.81
N ARG A 563 -8.76 -27.33 26.31
CA ARG A 563 -7.92 -28.51 26.54
C ARG A 563 -6.54 -28.21 25.94
N PRO A 564 -5.44 -28.45 26.67
CA PRO A 564 -4.12 -28.26 26.10
C PRO A 564 -3.99 -29.09 24.83
N LEU A 565 -3.53 -28.46 23.75
CA LEU A 565 -3.06 -29.17 22.58
C LEU A 565 -1.91 -30.07 23.06
N VAL A 566 -2.21 -31.36 23.11
CA VAL A 566 -1.27 -32.42 23.43
C VAL A 566 -0.06 -32.26 22.52
N SER A 567 1.11 -32.10 23.12
CA SER A 567 2.40 -32.29 22.48
C SER A 567 2.41 -33.67 21.83
N VAL A 568 2.41 -33.72 20.50
CA VAL A 568 2.71 -34.94 19.76
C VAL A 568 4.22 -34.93 19.51
N PRO A 569 4.92 -36.06 19.78
CA PRO A 569 6.38 -36.11 19.94
C PRO A 569 7.20 -35.76 18.71
#